data_AF-A0AA39NS86-F1
#
_entry.id   AF-A0AA39NS86-F1
#
_cell.length_a   1.000
_cell.length_b   1.000
_cell.length_c   1.000
_cell.angle_alpha   90.00
_cell.angle_beta   90.00
_cell.angle_gamma   90.00
#
_symmetry.space_group_name_H-M   'P 1'
#
loop_
_entity.id
_entity.type
_entity.pdbx_description
1 polymer ?
#
loop_
_entity_poly.entity_id
_entity_poly.type
_entity_poly.pdbx_seq_one_letter_code
_entity_poly.pdbx_strand_id
1 'polypeptide(L)'
;FGGMMVIFTGDLYQFPPVQGTPVYSAVTERTPIDDHNLMKHLGRMVWNTLTDAVCLHEQKRMSIDPEYGEAVERLRHRQCLPEDVDLFNERV
;
A
#
# COMPACT_ATOMS: atom_id res chain seq x y z
N PHE A 1 -13.08 14.30 8.92
CA PHE A 1 -12.25 15.46 8.54
C PHE A 1 -13.02 16.80 8.62
N GLY A 2 -13.85 17.04 9.65
CA GLY A 2 -14.50 18.36 9.84
C GLY A 2 -15.38 18.85 8.67
N GLY A 3 -16.02 17.94 7.93
CA GLY A 3 -16.80 18.28 6.73
C GLY A 3 -16.00 18.40 5.43
N MET A 4 -14.69 18.17 5.45
CA MET A 4 -13.86 18.16 4.24
C MET A 4 -14.00 16.85 3.48
N MET A 5 -14.06 16.96 2.16
CA MET A 5 -13.82 15.84 1.25
C MET A 5 -12.34 15.48 1.26
N VAL A 6 -12.02 14.22 1.52
CA VAL A 6 -10.65 13.72 1.56
C VAL A 6 -10.52 12.53 0.63
N ILE A 7 -9.50 12.59 -0.24
CA ILE A 7 -9.16 11.50 -1.18
C ILE A 7 -7.81 10.96 -0.76
N PHE A 8 -7.78 9.69 -0.34
CA PHE A 8 -6.54 8.96 -0.11
C PHE A 8 -6.10 8.29 -1.41
N THR A 9 -4.83 8.47 -1.79
CA THR A 9 -4.24 7.84 -2.97
C THR A 9 -2.91 7.20 -2.58
N GLY A 10 -2.59 6.07 -3.21
CA GLY A 10 -1.37 5.34 -2.93
C GLY A 10 -1.47 3.87 -3.33
N ASP A 11 -0.41 3.12 -3.04
CA ASP A 11 -0.35 1.68 -3.23
C ASP A 11 0.11 1.01 -1.94
N LEU A 12 -0.76 0.18 -1.36
CA LEU A 12 -0.51 -0.49 -0.08
C LEU A 12 0.50 -1.64 -0.18
N TYR A 13 0.93 -2.01 -1.40
CA TYR A 13 2.03 -2.96 -1.61
C TYR A 13 3.41 -2.32 -1.53
N GLN A 14 3.49 -0.99 -1.43
CA GLN A 14 4.76 -0.28 -1.24
C GLN A 14 5.24 -0.34 0.21
N PHE A 15 6.28 0.44 0.53
CA PHE A 15 6.84 0.48 1.87
C PHE A 15 5.82 0.93 2.92
N PRO A 16 5.78 0.26 4.08
CA PRO A 16 5.03 0.75 5.22
C PRO A 16 5.66 2.04 5.76
N PRO A 17 4.92 2.80 6.59
CA PRO A 17 5.47 4.00 7.23
C PRO A 17 6.73 3.69 8.05
N VAL A 18 7.79 4.48 7.87
CA VAL A 18 9.04 4.35 8.63
C VAL A 18 8.77 4.60 10.11
N GLN A 19 9.12 3.63 10.97
CA GLN A 19 8.86 3.67 12.42
C GLN A 19 7.39 3.96 12.80
N GLY A 20 6.47 3.73 11.87
CA GLY A 20 5.05 3.97 12.05
C GLY A 20 4.24 2.68 12.03
N THR A 21 2.94 2.83 12.21
CA THR A 21 1.99 1.72 12.09
C THR A 21 1.13 1.99 10.85
N PRO A 22 1.00 1.03 9.90
CA PRO A 22 0.16 1.21 8.73
C PRO A 22 -1.29 1.51 9.13
N VAL A 23 -1.94 2.43 8.42
CA VAL A 23 -3.31 2.87 8.77
C VAL A 23 -4.36 1.77 8.60
N TYR A 24 -4.11 0.84 7.69
CA TYR A 24 -4.95 -0.35 7.44
C TYR A 24 -4.71 -1.49 8.43
N SER A 25 -3.78 -1.34 9.38
CA SER A 25 -3.54 -2.36 10.40
C SER A 25 -4.69 -2.44 11.39
N ALA A 26 -4.96 -3.65 11.88
CA ALA A 26 -5.97 -3.87 12.91
C ALA A 26 -5.60 -3.13 14.20
N VAL A 27 -6.58 -2.47 14.80
CA VAL A 27 -6.45 -1.87 16.12
C VAL A 27 -6.51 -2.98 17.16
N THR A 28 -5.45 -3.17 17.94
CA THR A 28 -5.41 -4.17 19.02
C THR A 28 -5.68 -3.52 20.37
N GLU A 29 -6.44 -4.20 21.22
CA GLU A 29 -6.82 -3.73 22.57
C GLU A 29 -5.63 -3.53 23.52
N ARG A 30 -4.46 -4.08 23.19
CA ARG A 30 -3.25 -4.08 24.03
C ARG A 30 -2.38 -2.83 23.89
N THR A 31 -2.78 -1.86 23.07
CA THR A 31 -1.96 -0.65 22.85
C THR A 31 -2.12 0.32 24.03
N PRO A 32 -1.04 0.72 24.72
CA PRO A 32 -1.11 1.72 25.79
C PRO A 32 -1.71 3.02 25.26
N ILE A 33 -2.64 3.61 26.00
CA ILE A 33 -3.25 4.89 25.65
C ILE A 33 -2.34 6.00 26.21
N ASP A 34 -1.44 6.47 25.37
CA ASP A 34 -0.77 7.77 25.50
C ASP A 34 -1.23 8.71 24.38
N ASP A 35 -0.92 10.00 24.47
CA ASP A 35 -1.38 11.00 23.50
C ASP A 35 -0.97 10.66 22.06
N HIS A 36 0.21 10.07 21.87
CA HIS A 36 0.72 9.67 20.56
C HIS A 36 -0.07 8.49 19.98
N ASN A 37 -0.31 7.46 20.80
CA ASN A 37 -1.04 6.27 20.43
C ASN A 37 -2.53 6.56 20.25
N LEU A 38 -3.10 7.53 20.98
CA LEU A 38 -4.47 8.00 20.81
C LEU A 38 -4.68 8.60 19.41
N MET A 39 -3.80 9.49 18.95
CA MET A 39 -3.93 10.07 17.61
C MET A 39 -3.83 9.03 16.51
N LYS A 40 -2.90 8.06 16.64
CA LYS A 40 -2.80 6.93 15.71
C LYS A 40 -4.07 6.06 15.73
N HIS A 41 -4.65 5.84 16.90
CA HIS A 41 -5.88 5.07 17.07
C HIS A 41 -7.06 5.76 16.37
N LEU A 42 -7.25 7.06 16.60
CA LEU A 42 -8.27 7.85 15.92
C LEU A 42 -8.09 7.84 14.39
N GLY A 43 -6.85 7.97 13.90
CA GLY A 43 -6.54 7.89 12.48
C GLY A 43 -6.97 6.56 11.85
N ARG A 44 -6.70 5.43 12.52
CA ARG A 44 -7.14 4.10 12.07
C ARG A 44 -8.65 3.92 12.15
N MET A 45 -9.31 4.44 13.19
CA MET A 45 -10.77 4.42 13.27
C MET A 45 -11.39 5.19 12.10
N VAL A 46 -10.87 6.39 11.78
CA VAL A 46 -11.31 7.18 10.63
C VAL A 46 -11.07 6.43 9.32
N TRP A 47 -9.92 5.77 9.16
CA TRP A 47 -9.65 4.92 7.99
C TRP A 47 -10.68 3.81 7.83
N ASN A 48 -11.08 3.15 8.92
CA ASN A 48 -12.11 2.11 8.91
C ASN A 48 -13.53 2.65 8.63
N THR A 49 -13.74 3.97 8.59
CA THR A 49 -15.02 4.57 8.18
C THR A 49 -15.12 4.83 6.67
N LEU A 50 -14.04 4.61 5.91
CA LEU A 50 -14.06 4.76 4.46
C LEU A 50 -14.95 3.67 3.84
N THR A 51 -15.91 4.09 3.01
CA THR A 51 -16.90 3.20 2.38
C THR A 51 -16.54 2.82 0.95
N ASP A 52 -15.71 3.63 0.29
CA ASP A 52 -15.45 3.54 -1.13
C ASP A 52 -13.96 3.41 -1.41
N ALA A 53 -13.62 2.47 -2.28
CA ALA A 53 -12.27 2.26 -2.77
C ALA A 53 -12.30 2.15 -4.30
N VAL A 54 -11.41 2.88 -4.97
CA VAL A 54 -11.24 2.84 -6.42
C VAL A 54 -9.91 2.17 -6.74
N CYS A 55 -9.95 1.01 -7.38
CA CYS A 55 -8.76 0.28 -7.81
C CYS A 55 -8.44 0.61 -9.28
N LEU A 56 -7.23 1.09 -9.54
CA LEU A 56 -6.73 1.30 -10.90
C LEU A 56 -5.99 0.04 -11.36
N HIS A 57 -6.32 -0.45 -12.56
CA HIS A 57 -5.77 -1.71 -13.09
C HIS A 57 -4.84 -1.51 -14.28
N GLU A 58 -4.93 -0.38 -14.98
CA GLU A 58 -4.12 -0.15 -16.17
C GLU A 58 -2.76 0.48 -15.81
N GLN A 59 -1.67 -0.23 -16.12
CA GLN A 59 -0.31 0.27 -15.91
C GLN A 59 0.20 1.00 -17.15
N LYS A 60 0.41 2.32 -17.02
CA LYS A 60 0.91 3.17 -18.11
C LYS A 60 2.43 3.28 -18.17
N ARG A 61 3.12 3.19 -17.02
CA ARG A 61 4.57 3.43 -16.90
C ARG A 61 5.40 2.47 -17.74
N MET A 62 5.00 1.20 -17.77
CA MET A 62 5.72 0.12 -18.45
C MET A 62 4.99 -0.34 -19.72
N SER A 63 4.12 0.51 -20.28
CA SER A 63 3.30 0.14 -21.45
C SER A 63 4.11 -0.19 -22.71
N ILE A 64 5.34 0.33 -22.82
CA ILE A 64 6.27 0.03 -23.92
C ILE A 64 7.03 -1.30 -23.72
N ASP A 65 6.96 -1.87 -22.52
CA ASP A 65 7.63 -3.11 -22.13
C ASP A 65 6.69 -3.96 -21.26
N PRO A 66 5.69 -4.61 -21.89
CA PRO A 66 4.66 -5.35 -21.19
C PRO A 66 5.21 -6.57 -20.44
N GLU A 67 6.27 -7.21 -20.96
CA GLU A 67 6.94 -8.33 -20.30
C GLU A 67 7.52 -7.91 -18.94
N TYR A 68 8.25 -6.78 -18.90
CA TYR A 68 8.73 -6.23 -17.64
C TYR A 68 7.59 -5.78 -16.73
N GLY A 69 6.53 -5.20 -17.30
CA GLY A 69 5.32 -4.82 -16.56
C GLY A 69 4.68 -6.00 -15.82
N GLU A 70 4.55 -7.15 -16.48
CA GLU A 70 4.01 -8.37 -15.88
C GLU A 70 4.92 -8.93 -14.77
N ALA A 71 6.23 -8.92 -14.97
CA ALA A 71 7.19 -9.35 -13.95
C ALA A 71 7.11 -8.46 -12.69
N VAL A 72 6.98 -7.14 -12.86
CA VAL A 72 6.80 -6.21 -11.72
C VAL A 72 5.45 -6.40 -11.03
N GLU A 73 4.38 -6.71 -11.76
CA GLU A 73 3.08 -7.02 -11.14
C GLU A 73 3.15 -8.31 -10.31
N ARG A 74 3.83 -9.35 -10.80
CA ARG A 74 4.12 -10.56 -10.01
C ARG A 74 4.94 -10.25 -8.77
N LEU A 75 5.98 -9.41 -8.89
CA LEU A 75 6.78 -8.95 -7.76
C LEU A 75 5.92 -8.23 -6.71
N ARG A 76 5.02 -7.34 -7.15
CA ARG A 76 4.09 -6.62 -6.28
C ARG A 76 3.24 -7.59 -5.45
N HIS A 77 2.74 -8.67 -6.05
CA HIS A 77 1.92 -9.68 -5.35
C HIS A 77 2.73 -10.79 -4.66
N ARG A 78 4.07 -10.72 -4.68
CA ARG A 78 4.97 -11.77 -4.15
C ARG A 78 4.77 -13.12 -4.84
N GLN A 79 4.55 -13.08 -6.15
CA GLN A 79 4.32 -14.22 -7.04
C GLN A 79 5.41 -14.34 -8.11
N CYS A 80 6.62 -13.89 -7.81
CA CYS A 80 7.75 -13.98 -8.74
C CYS A 80 8.05 -15.43 -9.15
N LEU A 81 8.39 -15.58 -10.41
CA LEU A 81 8.92 -16.80 -11.01
C LEU A 81 10.45 -16.73 -11.10
N PRO A 82 11.15 -17.86 -11.25
CA PRO A 82 12.60 -17.85 -11.50
C PRO A 82 13.00 -16.97 -12.69
N GLU A 83 12.20 -16.99 -13.76
CA GLU A 83 12.44 -16.20 -14.97
C GLU A 83 12.34 -14.69 -14.72
N ASP A 84 11.53 -14.26 -13.75
CA ASP A 84 11.46 -12.84 -13.37
C ASP A 84 12.80 -12.37 -12.76
N VAL A 85 13.46 -13.25 -12.01
CA VAL A 85 14.77 -12.95 -11.39
C VAL A 85 15.84 -12.81 -12.47
N ASP A 86 15.85 -13.72 -13.45
CA ASP A 86 16.76 -13.65 -14.58
C ASP A 86 16.54 -12.34 -15.37
N LEU A 87 15.28 -12.01 -15.69
CA LEU A 87 14.91 -10.76 -16.36
C LEU A 87 15.37 -9.52 -15.59
N PHE A 88 15.25 -9.50 -14.26
CA PHE A 88 15.71 -8.38 -13.44
C PHE A 88 17.23 -8.25 -13.42
N ASN A 89 17.97 -9.36 -13.40
CA ASN A 89 19.43 -9.36 -13.35
C ASN A 89 20.08 -8.95 -14.67
N GLU A 90 19.43 -9.16 -15.82
CA GLU A 90 19.92 -8.71 -17.13
C GLU A 90 20.01 -7.17 -17.27
N ARG A 91 19.34 -6.43 -16.38
CA ARG A 91 19.16 -4.98 -16.49
C ARG A 91 19.88 -4.19 -15.38
N VAL A 92 20.80 -4.85 -14.66
CA VAL A 92 21.68 -4.25 -13.62
C VAL A 92 23.06 -3.94 -14.20
#